data_AF-A0A1G1E004-F1
#
_entry.id   AF-A0A1G1E004-F1
#
_cell.length_a   1.000
_cell.length_b   1.000
_cell.length_c   1.000
_cell.angle_alpha   90.00
_cell.angle_beta   90.00
_cell.angle_gamma   90.00
#
_symmetry.space_group_name_H-M   'P 1'
#
loop_
_entity.id
_entity.type
_entity.pdbx_description
1 polymer ?
#
loop_
_entity_poly.entity_id
_entity_poly.type
_entity_poly.pdbx_seq_one_letter_code
_entity_poly.pdbx_strand_id
1 'polypeptide(L)'
;MKQRKVGWCSVRISLIWASIIGLIACSQITTGLYNGYQGTGSEARHYTLVQKYYRQGDYQRSLEESLTLISQYPKSNLYDKALFYAALNKLHLGSPDGDYSEASSYFKRLAQECPNSLLQAESNTWIAVLAALSLRDNEIAALQKELGEKKSRLALFQEEKAETMQQLKGEMELKVKQLQRKKSREIAQLQKEMNRLRKELELLKKVDVQLEQRKKDLRKSGTAGHDKGKNPGSRR
;
A
#
# COMPACT_ATOMS: atom_id res chain seq x y z
N MET A 1 72.84 -73.37 51.64
CA MET A 1 72.05 -72.13 51.56
C MET A 1 72.72 -71.19 50.55
N LYS A 2 72.06 -70.87 49.43
CA LYS A 2 72.63 -70.10 48.30
C LYS A 2 72.08 -68.67 48.38
N GLN A 3 72.90 -67.72 48.82
CA GLN A 3 72.55 -66.30 48.92
C GLN A 3 72.55 -65.66 47.52
N ARG A 4 71.38 -65.20 47.05
CA ARG A 4 71.22 -64.46 45.79
C ARG A 4 71.63 -63.00 46.03
N LYS A 5 72.75 -62.56 45.42
CA LYS A 5 73.13 -61.15 45.33
C LYS A 5 72.17 -60.47 44.34
N VAL A 6 71.13 -59.81 44.86
CA VAL A 6 70.23 -58.98 44.06
C VAL A 6 70.94 -57.66 43.77
N GLY A 7 71.17 -57.36 42.50
CA GLY A 7 71.97 -56.21 42.06
C GLY A 7 71.34 -54.87 42.42
N TRP A 8 72.03 -54.10 43.27
CA TRP A 8 71.61 -52.78 43.73
C TRP A 8 71.47 -51.74 42.60
N CYS A 9 72.00 -52.02 41.40
CA CYS A 9 71.83 -51.16 40.22
C CYS A 9 70.41 -51.17 39.66
N SER A 10 69.68 -52.30 39.71
CA SER A 10 68.31 -52.38 39.18
C SER A 10 67.30 -51.59 40.01
N VAL A 11 67.46 -51.59 41.33
CA VAL A 11 66.60 -50.85 42.26
C VAL A 11 66.81 -49.33 42.13
N ARG A 12 68.07 -48.90 41.93
CA ARG A 12 68.41 -47.49 41.72
C ARG A 12 67.85 -46.94 40.41
N ILE A 13 67.88 -47.72 39.33
CA ILE A 13 67.30 -47.31 38.05
C ILE A 13 65.77 -47.17 38.16
N SER A 14 65.09 -48.12 38.82
CA SER A 14 63.63 -48.09 39.00
C SER A 14 63.14 -46.87 39.80
N LEU A 15 63.89 -46.44 40.82
CA LEU A 15 63.56 -45.22 41.60
C LEU A 15 63.72 -43.93 40.77
N ILE A 16 64.69 -43.88 39.86
CA ILE A 16 64.90 -42.73 38.96
C ILE A 16 63.76 -42.62 37.94
N TRP A 17 63.31 -43.72 37.36
CA TRP A 17 62.16 -43.71 36.44
C TRP A 17 60.85 -43.31 37.13
N ALA A 18 60.65 -43.72 38.38
CA ALA A 18 59.48 -43.33 39.16
C ALA A 18 59.43 -41.81 39.46
N SER A 19 60.58 -41.17 39.73
CA SER A 19 60.61 -39.72 39.96
C SER A 19 60.37 -38.91 38.68
N ILE A 20 60.87 -39.41 37.53
CA ILE A 20 60.68 -38.76 36.23
C ILE A 20 59.21 -38.80 35.80
N ILE A 21 58.52 -39.92 35.99
CA ILE A 21 57.09 -40.06 35.66
C ILE A 21 56.22 -39.15 36.56
N GLY A 22 56.55 -39.03 37.85
CA GLY A 22 55.86 -38.12 38.77
C GLY A 22 55.98 -36.64 38.39
N LEU A 23 57.14 -36.21 37.89
CA LEU A 23 57.37 -34.83 37.43
C LEU A 23 56.61 -34.51 36.14
N ILE A 24 56.50 -35.47 35.21
CA ILE A 24 55.72 -35.31 33.97
C ILE A 24 54.21 -35.26 34.27
N ALA A 25 53.72 -36.06 35.22
CA ALA A 25 52.31 -36.00 35.63
C ALA A 25 51.97 -34.66 36.31
N CYS A 26 52.88 -34.13 37.13
CA CYS A 26 52.69 -32.84 37.79
C CYS A 26 52.70 -31.67 36.79
N SER A 27 53.52 -31.73 35.74
CA SER A 27 53.53 -30.70 34.69
C SER A 27 52.24 -30.71 33.86
N GLN A 28 51.66 -31.87 33.55
CA GLN A 28 50.41 -31.92 32.77
C GLN A 28 49.20 -31.41 33.56
N ILE A 29 49.11 -31.70 34.87
CA ILE A 29 48.04 -31.21 35.74
C ILE A 29 48.14 -29.69 35.93
N THR A 30 49.36 -29.15 36.12
CA THR A 30 49.57 -27.71 36.21
C THR A 30 49.32 -27.00 34.88
N THR A 31 49.67 -27.59 33.73
CA THR A 31 49.39 -26.98 32.41
C THR A 31 47.90 -26.97 32.07
N GLY A 32 47.14 -28.00 32.48
CA GLY A 32 45.68 -28.04 32.34
C GLY A 32 44.96 -26.98 33.19
N LEU A 33 45.47 -26.69 34.40
CA LEU A 33 44.96 -25.62 35.26
C LEU A 33 45.42 -24.21 34.81
N TYR A 34 46.64 -24.09 34.26
CA TYR A 34 47.17 -22.81 33.78
C TYR A 34 46.48 -22.33 32.51
N ASN A 35 46.14 -23.24 31.59
CA ASN A 35 45.33 -22.92 30.40
C ASN A 35 43.87 -22.55 30.76
N GLY A 36 43.33 -23.02 31.89
CA GLY A 36 42.02 -22.62 32.39
C GLY A 36 41.95 -21.21 32.98
N TYR A 37 43.10 -20.61 33.34
CA TYR A 37 43.16 -19.31 34.03
C TYR A 37 43.46 -18.11 33.10
N GLN A 38 44.00 -18.35 31.90
CA GLN A 38 44.34 -17.30 30.92
C GLN A 38 43.10 -16.72 30.18
N GLY A 39 41.93 -17.36 30.29
CA GLY A 39 40.71 -16.94 29.56
C GLY A 39 40.03 -15.67 30.09
N THR A 40 40.16 -15.37 31.38
CA THR A 40 39.31 -14.37 32.05
C THR A 40 39.66 -12.91 31.72
N GLY A 41 40.93 -12.61 31.42
CA GLY A 41 41.39 -11.24 31.18
C GLY A 41 40.98 -10.69 29.81
N SER A 42 41.10 -11.51 28.77
CA SER A 42 40.84 -11.07 27.38
C SER A 42 39.34 -11.04 27.06
N GLU A 43 38.58 -12.06 27.46
CA GLU A 43 37.12 -12.09 27.25
C GLU A 43 36.41 -10.96 28.03
N ALA A 44 36.83 -10.68 29.27
CA ALA A 44 36.26 -9.58 30.05
C ALA A 44 36.56 -8.20 29.43
N ARG A 45 37.72 -8.04 28.79
CA ARG A 45 38.07 -6.81 28.05
C ARG A 45 37.14 -6.63 26.85
N HIS A 46 36.97 -7.65 26.03
CA HIS A 46 36.04 -7.59 24.89
C HIS A 46 34.62 -7.24 25.36
N TYR A 47 34.14 -7.88 26.43
CA TYR A 47 32.81 -7.57 26.97
C TYR A 47 32.69 -6.13 27.49
N THR A 48 33.73 -5.62 28.14
CA THR A 48 33.78 -4.22 28.58
C THR A 48 33.71 -3.27 27.38
N LEU A 49 34.39 -3.60 26.28
CA LEU A 49 34.35 -2.82 25.04
C LEU A 49 32.98 -2.89 24.35
N VAL A 50 32.34 -4.07 24.30
CA VAL A 50 30.94 -4.23 23.84
C VAL A 50 30.04 -3.23 24.55
N GLN A 51 30.07 -3.22 25.88
CA GLN A 51 29.23 -2.33 26.69
C GLN A 51 29.59 -0.85 26.48
N LYS A 52 30.88 -0.53 26.41
CA LYS A 52 31.35 0.84 26.17
C LYS A 52 30.84 1.37 24.83
N TYR A 53 31.07 0.63 23.75
CA TYR A 53 30.67 1.04 22.40
C TYR A 53 29.14 1.08 22.26
N TYR A 54 28.42 0.12 22.86
CA TYR A 54 26.96 0.13 22.86
C TYR A 54 26.39 1.39 23.53
N ARG A 55 26.92 1.77 24.70
CA ARG A 55 26.50 2.99 25.41
C ARG A 55 26.86 4.27 24.66
N GLN A 56 27.90 4.23 23.84
CA GLN A 56 28.31 5.36 22.99
C GLN A 56 27.49 5.44 21.69
N GLY A 57 26.61 4.46 21.43
CA GLY A 57 25.88 4.35 20.16
C GLY A 57 26.73 3.86 18.99
N ASP A 58 27.99 3.45 19.24
CA ASP A 58 28.86 2.84 18.24
C ASP A 58 28.52 1.36 18.10
N TYR A 59 27.34 1.09 17.56
CA TYR A 59 26.79 -0.26 17.46
C TYR A 59 27.62 -1.17 16.55
N GLN A 60 28.30 -0.59 15.57
CA GLN A 60 29.20 -1.34 14.67
C GLN A 60 30.40 -1.90 15.43
N ARG A 61 31.12 -1.06 16.19
CA ARG A 61 32.25 -1.56 17.00
C ARG A 61 31.77 -2.46 18.14
N SER A 62 30.62 -2.17 18.74
CA SER A 62 30.04 -3.05 19.76
C SER A 62 29.71 -4.43 19.20
N LEU A 63 29.19 -4.50 17.97
CA LEU A 63 28.93 -5.75 17.27
C LEU A 63 30.24 -6.50 16.99
N GLU A 64 31.27 -5.85 16.48
CA GLU A 64 32.58 -6.46 16.20
C GLU A 64 33.16 -7.14 17.44
N GLU A 65 33.17 -6.45 18.58
CA GLU A 65 33.63 -7.00 19.86
C GLU A 65 32.76 -8.18 20.34
N SER A 66 31.44 -8.11 20.10
CA SER A 66 30.52 -9.20 20.43
C SER A 66 30.79 -10.44 19.57
N LEU A 67 31.08 -10.26 18.28
CA LEU A 67 31.42 -11.35 17.37
C LEU A 67 32.78 -11.97 17.71
N THR A 68 33.74 -11.16 18.17
CA THR A 68 35.01 -11.66 18.70
C THR A 68 34.77 -12.58 19.90
N LEU A 69 33.90 -12.18 20.84
CA LEU A 69 33.53 -13.04 21.97
C LEU A 69 32.88 -14.37 21.53
N ILE A 70 31.92 -14.30 20.60
CA ILE A 70 31.21 -15.47 20.10
C ILE A 70 32.16 -16.44 19.39
N SER A 71 33.11 -15.93 18.60
CA SER A 71 34.00 -16.75 17.78
C SER A 71 35.21 -17.29 18.55
N GLN A 72 35.86 -16.46 19.38
CA GLN A 72 37.09 -16.82 20.06
C GLN A 72 36.85 -17.48 21.43
N TYR A 73 35.72 -17.20 22.08
CA TYR A 73 35.43 -17.66 23.44
C TYR A 73 34.05 -18.35 23.56
N PRO A 74 33.75 -19.40 22.76
CA PRO A 74 32.43 -20.04 22.74
C PRO A 74 32.04 -20.79 24.03
N LYS A 75 33.00 -21.03 24.94
CA LYS A 75 32.78 -21.66 26.25
C LYS A 75 32.78 -20.66 27.42
N SER A 76 32.84 -19.36 27.11
CA SER A 76 32.88 -18.30 28.11
C SER A 76 31.56 -18.18 28.86
N ASN A 77 31.64 -17.79 30.13
CA ASN A 77 30.47 -17.35 30.90
C ASN A 77 29.90 -16.00 30.42
N LEU A 78 30.53 -15.36 29.43
CA LEU A 78 30.07 -14.13 28.76
C LEU A 78 29.47 -14.40 27.38
N TYR A 79 29.43 -15.65 26.94
CA TYR A 79 28.96 -16.03 25.61
C TYR A 79 27.49 -15.68 25.38
N ASP A 80 26.65 -15.91 26.38
CA ASP A 80 25.22 -15.53 26.37
C ASP A 80 25.03 -14.02 26.20
N LYS A 81 25.81 -13.22 26.94
CA LYS A 81 25.82 -11.76 26.85
C LYS A 81 26.32 -11.29 25.49
N ALA A 82 27.33 -11.95 24.92
CA ALA A 82 27.84 -11.62 23.59
C ALA A 82 26.79 -11.85 22.51
N LEU A 83 26.06 -12.97 22.55
CA LEU A 83 24.93 -13.24 21.66
C LEU A 83 23.83 -12.17 21.83
N PHE A 84 23.51 -11.82 23.07
CA PHE A 84 22.50 -10.81 23.37
C PHE A 84 22.86 -9.44 22.81
N TYR A 85 24.09 -8.95 23.05
CA TYR A 85 24.53 -7.68 22.50
C TYR A 85 24.71 -7.70 20.98
N ALA A 86 25.14 -8.83 20.38
CA ALA A 86 25.17 -8.95 18.92
C ALA A 86 23.77 -8.77 18.32
N ALA A 87 22.75 -9.38 18.93
CA ALA A 87 21.37 -9.22 18.53
C ALA A 87 20.90 -7.76 18.64
N LEU A 88 21.12 -7.12 19.79
CA LEU A 88 20.74 -5.72 20.01
C LEU A 88 21.45 -4.76 19.05
N ASN A 89 22.74 -4.96 18.81
CA ASN A 89 23.48 -4.14 17.85
C ASN A 89 22.93 -4.30 16.44
N LYS A 90 22.56 -5.52 16.03
CA LYS A 90 21.91 -5.75 14.73
C LYS A 90 20.56 -5.05 14.60
N LEU A 91 19.78 -4.97 15.69
CA LEU A 91 18.54 -4.19 15.68
C LEU A 91 18.80 -2.69 15.48
N HIS A 92 19.79 -2.14 16.16
CA HIS A 92 20.15 -0.72 16.02
C HIS A 92 20.77 -0.38 14.66
N LEU A 93 21.57 -1.28 14.10
CA LEU A 93 22.17 -1.15 12.77
C LEU A 93 21.18 -1.49 11.64
N GLY A 94 19.93 -1.81 11.97
CA GLY A 94 18.97 -2.50 11.12
C GLY A 94 18.89 -2.01 9.67
N SER A 95 18.47 -2.91 8.79
CA SER A 95 18.23 -2.58 7.37
C SER A 95 17.10 -1.55 7.25
N PRO A 96 17.17 -0.60 6.29
CA PRO A 96 16.04 0.26 5.93
C PRO A 96 14.75 -0.53 5.64
N ASP A 97 14.90 -1.78 5.24
CA ASP A 97 13.80 -2.69 4.87
C ASP A 97 13.20 -3.44 6.07
N GLY A 98 13.68 -3.21 7.30
CA GLY A 98 13.15 -3.87 8.50
C GLY A 98 13.55 -5.35 8.62
N ASP A 99 14.63 -5.79 7.98
CA ASP A 99 15.08 -7.18 8.10
C ASP A 99 15.68 -7.46 9.49
N TYR A 100 14.89 -8.12 10.34
CA TYR A 100 15.27 -8.53 11.69
C TYR A 100 15.85 -9.95 11.77
N SER A 101 16.11 -10.62 10.63
CA SER A 101 16.51 -12.03 10.59
C SER A 101 17.83 -12.30 11.32
N GLU A 102 18.83 -11.43 11.14
CA GLU A 102 20.13 -11.55 11.81
C GLU A 102 20.01 -11.38 13.32
N ALA A 103 19.27 -10.36 13.78
CA ALA A 103 19.05 -10.15 15.21
C ALA A 103 18.28 -11.33 15.84
N SER A 104 17.23 -11.80 15.16
CA SER A 104 16.44 -12.97 15.58
C SER A 104 17.31 -14.23 15.69
N SER A 105 18.25 -14.42 14.77
CA SER A 105 19.20 -15.54 14.77
C SER A 105 20.04 -15.57 16.06
N TYR A 106 20.61 -14.44 16.47
CA TYR A 106 21.41 -14.38 17.70
C TYR A 106 20.58 -14.65 18.96
N PHE A 107 19.36 -14.11 19.06
CA PHE A 107 18.47 -14.41 20.17
C PHE A 107 18.07 -15.91 20.21
N LYS A 108 17.76 -16.51 19.05
CA LYS A 108 17.47 -17.95 18.94
C LYS A 108 18.65 -18.79 19.39
N ARG A 109 19.87 -18.44 18.96
CA ARG A 109 21.09 -19.10 19.42
C ARG A 109 21.26 -18.99 20.93
N LEU A 110 21.02 -17.82 21.53
CA LEU A 110 21.07 -17.68 22.99
C LEU A 110 20.07 -18.62 23.68
N ALA A 111 18.83 -18.66 23.20
CA ALA A 111 17.79 -19.52 23.77
C ALA A 111 18.11 -21.03 23.65
N GLN A 112 18.78 -21.44 22.56
CA GLN A 112 19.14 -22.84 22.28
C GLN A 112 20.44 -23.28 22.93
N GLU A 113 21.48 -22.45 22.85
CA GLU A 113 22.84 -22.76 23.29
C GLU A 113 23.07 -22.42 24.77
N CYS A 114 22.28 -21.51 25.35
CA CYS A 114 22.42 -21.04 26.73
C CYS A 114 21.11 -21.14 27.54
N PRO A 115 20.51 -22.35 27.69
CA PRO A 115 19.19 -22.52 28.28
C PRO A 115 19.08 -22.12 29.76
N ASN A 116 20.20 -22.07 30.48
CA ASN A 116 20.26 -21.67 31.89
C ASN A 116 20.65 -20.19 32.09
N SER A 117 20.80 -19.41 31.00
CA SER A 117 21.14 -17.99 31.09
C SER A 117 19.98 -17.20 31.68
N LEU A 118 20.31 -16.19 32.50
CA LEU A 118 19.35 -15.20 33.00
C LEU A 118 18.72 -14.37 31.86
N LEU A 119 19.35 -14.35 30.68
CA LEU A 119 18.88 -13.62 29.50
C LEU A 119 17.89 -14.43 28.65
N GLN A 120 17.59 -15.69 29.01
CA GLN A 120 16.72 -16.55 28.20
C GLN A 120 15.31 -15.98 28.06
N ALA A 121 14.70 -15.54 29.15
CA ALA A 121 13.34 -14.98 29.13
C ALA A 121 13.26 -13.71 28.27
N GLU A 122 14.27 -12.85 28.39
CA GLU A 122 14.37 -11.64 27.58
C GLU A 122 14.61 -11.96 26.10
N SER A 123 15.49 -12.92 25.80
CA SER A 123 15.74 -13.39 24.44
C SER A 123 14.48 -13.96 23.78
N ASN A 124 13.71 -14.77 24.50
CA ASN A 124 12.44 -15.31 24.00
C ASN A 124 11.41 -14.21 23.74
N THR A 125 11.39 -13.17 24.59
CA THR A 125 10.55 -11.99 24.39
C THR A 125 10.93 -11.27 23.10
N TRP A 126 12.22 -11.04 22.87
CA TRP A 126 12.71 -10.45 21.62
C TRP A 126 12.35 -11.30 20.41
N ILE A 127 12.51 -12.63 20.46
CA ILE A 127 12.12 -13.52 19.35
C ILE A 127 10.65 -13.34 18.99
N ALA A 128 9.76 -13.29 19.99
CA ALA A 128 8.32 -13.09 19.78
C ALA A 128 8.02 -11.70 19.19
N VAL A 129 8.65 -10.65 19.71
CA VAL A 129 8.49 -9.28 19.20
C VAL A 129 8.94 -9.18 17.74
N LEU A 130 10.13 -9.68 17.41
CA LEU A 130 10.66 -9.61 16.05
C LEU A 130 9.81 -10.41 15.07
N ALA A 131 9.29 -11.57 15.48
CA ALA A 131 8.36 -12.34 14.66
C ALA A 131 7.05 -11.58 14.38
N ALA A 132 6.52 -10.90 15.40
CA ALA A 132 5.32 -10.08 15.25
C ALA A 132 5.55 -8.87 14.33
N LEU A 133 6.72 -8.22 14.42
CA LEU A 133 7.10 -7.12 13.53
C LEU A 133 7.20 -7.59 12.07
N SER A 134 7.95 -8.67 11.81
CA SER A 134 8.07 -9.21 10.45
C SER A 134 6.72 -9.64 9.85
N LEU A 135 5.78 -10.15 10.66
CA LEU A 135 4.44 -10.46 10.20
C LEU A 135 3.68 -9.20 9.76
N ARG A 136 3.80 -8.11 10.52
CA ARG A 136 3.15 -6.83 10.21
C ARG A 136 3.75 -6.16 8.98
N ASP A 137 5.06 -6.23 8.78
CA ASP A 137 5.71 -5.68 7.58
C ASP A 137 5.20 -6.37 6.31
N ASN A 138 5.05 -7.70 6.36
CA ASN A 138 4.46 -8.46 5.26
C ASN A 138 2.99 -8.08 4.98
N GLU A 139 2.21 -7.85 6.03
CA GLU A 139 0.82 -7.40 5.90
C GLU A 139 0.73 -5.99 5.31
N ILE A 140 1.59 -5.08 5.75
CA ILE A 140 1.68 -3.71 5.20
C ILE A 140 2.04 -3.77 3.71
N ALA A 141 3.03 -4.58 3.33
CA ALA A 141 3.42 -4.74 1.93
C ALA A 141 2.25 -5.29 1.07
N ALA A 142 1.52 -6.28 1.58
CA ALA A 142 0.34 -6.83 0.90
C ALA A 142 -0.77 -5.78 0.73
N LEU A 143 -1.07 -5.01 1.77
CA LEU A 143 -2.08 -3.95 1.74
C LEU A 143 -1.69 -2.80 0.80
N GLN A 144 -0.41 -2.43 0.76
CA GLN A 144 0.08 -1.42 -0.19
C GLN A 144 -0.10 -1.86 -1.64
N LYS A 145 0.16 -3.14 -1.94
CA LYS A 145 -0.07 -3.71 -3.26
C LYS A 145 -1.56 -3.69 -3.63
N GLU A 146 -2.43 -4.17 -2.73
CA GLU A 146 -3.88 -4.17 -2.96
C GLU A 146 -4.43 -2.75 -3.14
N LEU A 147 -3.94 -1.79 -2.35
CA LEU A 147 -4.30 -0.38 -2.49
C LEU A 147 -3.88 0.19 -3.84
N GLY A 148 -2.69 -0.17 -4.33
CA GLY A 148 -2.21 0.20 -5.66
C GLY A 148 -3.14 -0.31 -6.77
N GLU A 149 -3.47 -1.60 -6.74
CA GLU A 149 -4.38 -2.23 -7.70
C GLU A 149 -5.78 -1.60 -7.67
N LYS A 150 -6.33 -1.34 -6.48
CA LYS A 150 -7.62 -0.68 -6.31
C LYS A 150 -7.60 0.76 -6.84
N LYS A 151 -6.53 1.51 -6.61
CA LYS A 151 -6.36 2.87 -7.16
C LYS A 151 -6.32 2.86 -8.68
N SER A 152 -5.56 1.96 -9.29
CA SER A 152 -5.52 1.81 -10.75
C SER A 152 -6.88 1.43 -11.33
N ARG A 153 -7.60 0.49 -10.71
CA ARG A 153 -8.96 0.11 -11.13
C ARG A 153 -9.93 1.28 -11.02
N LEU A 154 -9.85 2.07 -9.95
CA LEU A 154 -10.68 3.26 -9.78
C LEU A 154 -10.40 4.32 -10.85
N ALA A 155 -9.14 4.52 -11.22
CA ALA A 155 -8.76 5.45 -12.29
C ALA A 155 -9.37 5.03 -13.63
N LEU A 156 -9.24 3.76 -14.01
CA LEU A 156 -9.84 3.20 -15.23
C LEU A 156 -11.37 3.36 -15.23
N PHE A 157 -12.02 3.02 -14.12
CA PHE A 157 -13.46 3.16 -14.00
C PHE A 157 -13.93 4.63 -14.11
N GLN A 158 -13.16 5.57 -13.58
CA GLN A 158 -13.45 7.00 -13.71
C GLN A 158 -13.29 7.48 -15.16
N GLU A 159 -12.28 6.99 -15.88
CA GLU A 159 -12.04 7.30 -17.29
C GLU A 159 -13.17 6.76 -18.17
N GLU A 160 -13.51 5.47 -18.05
CA GLU A 160 -14.64 4.85 -18.76
C GLU A 160 -15.97 5.58 -18.49
N LYS A 161 -16.21 5.98 -17.24
CA LYS A 161 -17.39 6.75 -16.86
C LYS A 161 -17.38 8.15 -17.50
N ALA A 162 -16.23 8.79 -17.62
CA ALA A 162 -16.10 10.10 -18.27
C ALA A 162 -16.36 10.00 -19.78
N GLU A 163 -15.82 8.98 -20.44
CA GLU A 163 -16.04 8.72 -21.86
C GLU A 163 -17.52 8.44 -22.17
N THR A 164 -18.13 7.54 -21.42
CA THR A 164 -19.56 7.20 -21.58
C THR A 164 -20.46 8.41 -21.32
N MET A 165 -20.13 9.23 -20.32
CA MET A 165 -20.85 10.47 -20.03
C MET A 165 -20.71 11.50 -21.17
N GLN A 166 -19.52 11.59 -21.77
CA GLN A 166 -19.29 12.46 -22.93
C GLN A 166 -20.05 11.99 -24.17
N GLN A 167 -20.05 10.68 -24.44
CA GLN A 167 -20.82 10.08 -25.53
C GLN A 167 -22.31 10.34 -25.35
N LEU A 168 -22.87 10.03 -24.17
CA LEU A 168 -24.28 10.25 -23.86
C LEU A 168 -24.66 11.73 -23.97
N LYS A 169 -23.80 12.64 -23.50
CA LYS A 169 -24.01 14.08 -23.67
C LYS A 169 -24.08 14.47 -25.15
N GLY A 170 -23.16 13.97 -25.97
CA GLY A 170 -23.15 14.22 -27.42
C GLY A 170 -24.42 13.70 -28.12
N GLU A 171 -24.85 12.49 -27.79
CA GLU A 171 -26.11 11.92 -28.32
C GLU A 171 -27.33 12.75 -27.90
N MET A 172 -27.37 13.18 -26.64
CA MET A 172 -28.44 14.02 -26.12
C MET A 172 -28.48 15.37 -26.83
N GLU A 173 -27.34 16.02 -27.05
CA GLU A 173 -27.25 17.28 -27.81
C GLU A 173 -27.75 17.13 -29.26
N LEU A 174 -27.42 16.00 -29.92
CA LEU A 174 -27.94 15.68 -31.25
C LEU A 174 -29.45 15.50 -31.24
N LYS A 175 -29.99 14.76 -30.26
CA LYS A 175 -31.43 14.54 -30.10
C LYS A 175 -32.16 15.86 -29.87
N VAL A 176 -31.61 16.74 -29.03
CA VAL A 176 -32.15 18.10 -28.78
C VAL A 176 -32.17 18.92 -30.07
N LYS A 177 -31.09 18.93 -30.85
CA LYS A 177 -31.04 19.63 -32.15
C LYS A 177 -32.07 19.08 -33.14
N GLN A 178 -32.24 17.76 -33.20
CA GLN A 178 -33.25 17.13 -34.06
C GLN A 178 -34.67 17.54 -33.66
N LEU A 179 -34.98 17.50 -32.36
CA LEU A 179 -36.28 17.93 -31.83
C LEU A 179 -36.55 19.41 -32.10
N GLN A 180 -35.55 20.27 -31.90
CA GLN A 180 -35.65 21.70 -32.21
C GLN A 180 -35.94 21.94 -33.70
N ARG A 181 -35.25 21.23 -34.61
CA ARG A 181 -35.48 21.31 -36.06
C ARG A 181 -36.88 20.82 -36.45
N LYS A 182 -37.37 19.75 -35.83
CA LYS A 182 -38.72 19.23 -36.07
C LYS A 182 -39.77 20.25 -35.61
N LYS A 183 -39.63 20.77 -34.40
CA LYS A 183 -40.48 21.81 -33.84
C LYS A 183 -40.49 23.08 -34.71
N SER A 184 -39.34 23.53 -35.21
CA SER A 184 -39.27 24.71 -36.07
C SER A 184 -39.97 24.51 -37.42
N ARG A 185 -39.91 23.29 -37.99
CA ARG A 185 -40.64 22.93 -39.22
C ARG A 185 -42.15 22.94 -38.98
N GLU A 186 -42.61 22.34 -37.89
CA GLU A 186 -44.03 22.33 -37.52
C GLU A 186 -44.56 23.76 -37.30
N ILE A 187 -43.82 24.60 -36.58
CA ILE A 187 -44.18 26.02 -36.39
C ILE A 187 -44.29 26.74 -37.74
N ALA A 188 -43.33 26.56 -38.64
CA ALA A 188 -43.36 27.18 -39.96
C ALA A 188 -44.56 26.72 -40.81
N GLN A 189 -44.91 25.43 -40.73
CA GLN A 189 -46.07 24.88 -41.42
C GLN A 189 -47.38 25.44 -40.85
N LEU A 190 -47.55 25.42 -39.53
CA LEU A 190 -48.73 25.98 -38.86
C LEU A 190 -48.88 27.48 -39.15
N GLN A 191 -47.79 28.24 -39.17
CA GLN A 191 -47.80 29.65 -39.57
C GLN A 191 -48.27 29.83 -41.02
N LYS A 192 -47.81 28.97 -41.94
CA LYS A 192 -48.24 29.00 -43.34
C LYS A 192 -49.74 28.71 -43.49
N GLU A 193 -50.25 27.70 -42.78
CA GLU A 193 -51.68 27.36 -42.76
C GLU A 193 -52.52 28.48 -42.13
N MET A 194 -52.11 29.01 -40.98
CA MET A 194 -52.75 30.17 -40.35
C MET A 194 -52.83 31.37 -41.31
N ASN A 195 -51.75 31.67 -42.02
CA ASN A 195 -51.72 32.77 -42.98
C ASN A 195 -52.63 32.52 -44.19
N ARG A 196 -52.72 31.28 -44.66
CA ARG A 196 -53.66 30.90 -45.73
C ARG A 196 -55.11 31.06 -45.26
N LEU A 197 -55.47 30.50 -44.11
CA LEU A 197 -56.81 30.59 -43.54
C LEU A 197 -57.21 32.04 -43.27
N ARG A 198 -56.29 32.89 -42.78
CA ARG A 198 -56.53 34.33 -42.63
C ARG A 198 -56.85 35.00 -43.97
N LYS A 199 -56.14 34.67 -45.05
CA LYS A 199 -56.44 35.21 -46.40
C LYS A 199 -57.81 34.77 -46.91
N GLU A 200 -58.15 33.49 -46.72
CA GLU A 200 -59.47 32.94 -47.09
C GLU A 200 -60.61 33.63 -46.32
N LEU A 201 -60.44 33.85 -45.00
CA LEU A 201 -61.38 34.61 -44.18
C LEU A 201 -61.57 36.06 -44.66
N GLU A 202 -60.48 36.75 -45.00
CA GLU A 202 -60.55 38.13 -45.53
C GLU A 202 -61.27 38.19 -46.90
N LEU A 203 -61.07 37.20 -47.77
CA LEU A 203 -61.80 37.10 -49.03
C LEU A 203 -63.30 36.88 -48.78
N LEU A 204 -63.66 35.97 -47.87
CA LEU A 204 -65.06 35.71 -47.51
C LEU A 204 -65.73 36.97 -46.96
N LYS A 205 -65.07 37.72 -46.07
CA LYS A 205 -65.59 39.00 -45.57
C LYS A 205 -65.87 40.00 -46.69
N LYS A 206 -64.97 40.12 -47.67
CA LYS A 206 -65.18 41.02 -48.82
C LYS A 206 -66.37 40.59 -49.67
N VAL A 207 -66.52 39.30 -49.93
CA VAL A 207 -67.68 38.76 -50.65
C VAL A 207 -68.97 39.05 -49.89
N ASP A 208 -68.99 38.85 -48.58
CA ASP A 208 -70.15 39.11 -47.75
C ASP A 208 -70.56 40.59 -47.76
N VAL A 209 -69.59 41.51 -47.63
CA VAL A 209 -69.82 42.95 -47.78
C VAL A 209 -70.38 43.30 -49.17
N GLN A 210 -69.87 42.69 -50.24
CA GLN A 210 -70.38 42.89 -51.59
C GLN A 210 -71.82 42.37 -51.76
N LEU A 211 -72.15 41.23 -51.17
CA LEU A 211 -73.50 40.68 -51.20
C LEU A 211 -74.49 41.59 -50.46
N GLU A 212 -74.12 42.10 -49.29
CA GLU A 212 -74.95 43.06 -48.55
C GLU A 212 -75.12 44.39 -49.30
N GLN A 213 -74.06 44.89 -49.94
CA GLN A 213 -74.17 46.07 -50.79
C GLN A 213 -75.11 45.84 -51.97
N ARG A 214 -74.96 44.70 -52.68
CA ARG A 214 -75.87 44.32 -53.77
C ARG A 214 -77.32 44.17 -53.29
N LYS A 215 -77.57 43.57 -52.12
CA LYS A 215 -78.92 43.49 -51.54
C LYS A 215 -79.51 44.87 -51.26
N LYS A 216 -78.72 45.81 -50.73
CA LYS A 216 -79.16 47.20 -50.50
C LYS A 216 -79.45 47.93 -51.81
N ASP A 217 -78.60 47.75 -52.82
CA ASP A 217 -78.78 48.38 -54.13
C ASP A 217 -80.02 47.81 -54.85
N LEU A 218 -80.26 46.50 -54.76
CA LEU A 218 -81.49 45.86 -55.23
C LEU A 218 -82.75 46.35 -54.49
N ARG A 219 -82.66 46.60 -53.18
CA ARG A 219 -83.77 47.22 -52.42
C ARG A 219 -84.05 48.65 -52.89
N LYS A 220 -83.02 49.43 -53.24
CA LYS A 220 -83.16 50.80 -53.76
C LYS A 220 -83.69 50.84 -55.21
N SER A 221 -83.24 49.93 -56.07
CA SER A 221 -83.72 49.85 -57.46
C SER A 221 -85.15 49.31 -57.55
N GLY A 222 -85.55 48.39 -56.66
CA GLY A 222 -86.93 47.94 -56.51
C GLY A 222 -87.89 49.06 -56.07
N THR A 223 -87.43 50.06 -55.31
CA THR A 223 -88.23 51.23 -54.94
C THR A 223 -88.27 52.33 -56.02
N ALA A 224 -87.33 52.33 -56.98
CA ALA A 224 -87.28 53.32 -58.06
C ALA A 224 -88.09 52.92 -59.31
N GLY A 225 -88.49 51.64 -59.44
CA GLY A 225 -89.23 51.11 -60.58
C GLY A 225 -90.76 51.23 -60.52
N HIS A 226 -91.35 51.88 -59.50
CA HIS A 226 -92.81 51.96 -59.34
C HIS A 226 -93.43 53.34 -59.62
N ASP A 227 -92.68 54.32 -60.14
CA ASP A 227 -93.27 55.63 -60.44
C ASP A 227 -92.98 56.13 -61.87
N LYS A 228 -94.08 56.33 -62.60
CA LYS A 228 -94.27 57.14 -63.83
C LYS A 228 -94.17 56.47 -65.19
N GLY A 229 -95.18 55.63 -65.45
CA GLY A 229 -95.92 55.65 -66.71
C GLY A 229 -97.35 56.16 -66.50
N LYS A 230 -97.61 57.46 -66.67
CA LYS A 230 -98.97 58.00 -66.89
C LYS A 230 -98.95 59.11 -67.95
N ASN A 231 -99.50 58.75 -69.10
CA ASN A 231 -99.90 59.57 -70.22
C ASN A 231 -101.14 60.43 -69.87
N PRO A 232 -101.18 61.76 -70.10
CA PRO A 232 -102.42 62.51 -70.11
C PRO A 232 -102.91 62.71 -71.54
N GLY A 233 -104.09 62.15 -71.82
CA GLY A 233 -104.77 62.22 -73.10
C GLY A 233 -105.43 63.56 -73.42
N SER A 234 -105.90 63.59 -74.65
CA SER A 234 -106.69 64.59 -75.38
C SER A 234 -107.99 65.09 -74.71
N ARG A 235 -108.45 66.24 -75.23
CA ARG A 235 -109.71 67.02 -74.99
C ARG A 235 -109.57 68.01 -73.83
N ARG A 236 -109.70 69.32 -74.01
CA ARG A 236 -110.44 70.13 -74.99
C ARG A 236 -109.73 71.45 -75.20
#